data_AF-A0A350YQK1-F1
#
_entry.id   AF-A0A350YQK1-F1
#
_cell.length_a   1.000
_cell.length_b   1.000
_cell.length_c   1.000
_cell.angle_alpha   90.00
_cell.angle_beta   90.00
_cell.angle_gamma   90.00
#
_symmetry.space_group_name_H-M   'P 1'
#
loop_
_entity.id
_entity.type
_entity.pdbx_description
1 polymer ?
#
loop_
_entity_poly.entity_id
_entity_poly.type
_entity_poly.pdbx_seq_one_letter_code
_entity_poly.pdbx_strand_id
1 'polypeptide(L)'
;MEKKILAGTFIIALITAGCSGKMENSNYPGNPEPLLQNAYTKLPLGSVKPEGWLKAQLEAQADGLTGHVDDFWPDLVNSAWRGGEGEAWERGPYFLDGLVPLAYLLDDERLKNKVKEWIEPILTSSTDTGWYGPAKNKDRWPLAVANKVLMQYYEATGDSRALEVVTKYFRYLHGTPPDWPDKEWRGVRAMENAVTGYWLYRQMKEPWILEVISSIQNNSSDWTSYYEK
;
A
#
# COMPACT_ATOMS: atom_id res chain seq x y z
N MET A 1 47.85 25.51 67.07
CA MET A 1 47.11 24.50 66.28
C MET A 1 46.49 25.21 65.09
N GLU A 2 47.19 25.18 63.95
CA GLU A 2 46.74 25.77 62.69
C GLU A 2 45.66 24.89 62.05
N LYS A 3 44.52 25.48 61.65
CA LYS A 3 43.51 24.80 60.82
C LYS A 3 43.77 25.17 59.36
N LYS A 4 44.27 24.21 58.58
CA LYS A 4 44.31 24.30 57.11
C LYS A 4 42.91 24.03 56.56
N ILE A 5 42.36 24.98 55.80
CA ILE A 5 41.13 24.80 55.02
C ILE A 5 41.54 24.26 53.65
N LEU A 6 41.12 23.04 53.33
CA LEU A 6 41.33 22.42 52.02
C LEU A 6 40.17 22.86 51.11
N ALA A 7 40.45 23.71 50.12
CA ALA A 7 39.48 24.08 49.09
C ALA A 7 39.38 22.94 48.07
N GLY A 8 38.24 22.23 48.06
CA GLY A 8 37.93 21.21 47.07
C GLY A 8 37.25 21.82 45.85
N THR A 9 37.91 21.80 44.70
CA THR A 9 37.34 22.22 43.41
C THR A 9 36.37 21.14 42.91
N PHE A 10 35.07 21.45 42.87
CA PHE A 10 34.06 20.60 42.24
C PHE A 10 34.08 20.85 40.72
N ILE A 11 34.55 19.88 39.94
CA ILE A 11 34.42 19.90 38.47
C ILE A 11 33.01 19.42 38.15
N ILE A 12 32.15 20.32 37.69
CA ILE A 12 30.84 19.98 37.11
C ILE A 12 31.10 19.48 35.70
N ALA A 13 31.01 18.17 35.51
CA ALA A 13 30.97 17.57 34.18
C ALA A 13 29.61 17.89 33.55
N LEU A 14 29.57 18.82 32.60
CA LEU A 14 28.42 18.97 31.70
C LEU A 14 28.35 17.74 30.81
N ILE A 15 27.37 16.87 31.08
CA ILE A 15 26.95 15.84 30.14
C ILE A 15 26.24 16.57 29.00
N THR A 16 26.95 16.78 27.90
CA THR A 16 26.32 17.15 26.63
C THR A 16 25.55 15.94 26.13
N ALA A 17 24.30 15.80 26.58
CA ALA A 17 23.32 14.99 25.90
C ALA A 17 23.12 15.62 24.52
N GLY A 18 23.89 15.15 23.53
CA GLY A 18 23.67 15.51 22.14
C GLY A 18 22.26 15.08 21.77
N CYS A 19 21.37 16.05 21.56
CA CYS A 19 20.09 15.82 20.90
C CYS A 19 20.37 15.49 19.43
N SER A 20 20.81 14.26 19.16
CA SER A 20 20.80 13.65 17.83
C SER A 20 19.70 12.58 17.74
N GLY A 21 18.68 12.67 18.59
CA GLY A 21 17.44 11.92 18.39
C GLY A 21 16.81 12.43 17.10
N LYS A 22 16.89 11.63 16.02
CA LYS A 22 16.01 11.79 14.87
C LYS A 22 14.61 11.97 15.44
N MET A 23 13.95 13.10 15.16
CA MET A 23 12.54 13.27 15.48
C MET A 23 11.76 12.29 14.60
N GLU A 24 11.68 11.03 15.04
CA GLU A 24 10.79 10.07 14.44
C GLU A 24 9.36 10.50 14.73
N ASN A 25 8.54 10.60 13.69
CA ASN A 25 7.14 10.93 13.83
C ASN A 25 6.47 9.84 14.68
N SER A 26 6.03 10.21 15.89
CA SER A 26 5.42 9.31 16.87
C SER A 26 4.10 8.71 16.39
N ASN A 27 3.42 9.37 15.46
CA ASN A 27 2.07 9.02 15.03
C ASN A 27 2.06 8.18 13.75
N TYR A 28 3.03 8.41 12.85
CA TYR A 28 3.13 7.69 11.58
C TYR A 28 4.59 7.40 11.24
N PRO A 29 4.99 6.13 11.13
CA PRO A 29 6.39 5.78 10.86
C PRO A 29 6.82 6.28 9.47
N GLY A 30 7.97 6.94 9.44
CA GLY A 30 8.64 7.30 8.20
C GLY A 30 9.22 6.08 7.47
N ASN A 31 10.03 6.34 6.45
CA ASN A 31 10.76 5.29 5.76
C ASN A 31 11.79 4.65 6.72
N PRO A 32 11.78 3.33 6.95
CA PRO A 32 12.85 2.68 7.71
C PRO A 32 14.14 2.59 6.88
N GLU A 33 15.29 2.51 7.56
CA GLU A 33 16.58 2.18 6.90
C GLU A 33 16.44 0.88 6.10
N PRO A 34 17.02 0.75 4.89
CA PRO A 34 17.98 1.66 4.26
C PRO A 34 17.33 2.72 3.35
N LEU A 35 16.00 2.87 3.39
CA LEU A 35 15.33 3.88 2.58
C LEU A 35 15.65 5.28 3.09
N LEU A 36 15.83 6.22 2.16
CA LEU A 36 15.97 7.63 2.50
C LEU A 36 14.77 8.12 3.31
N GLN A 37 15.03 8.89 4.36
CA GLN A 37 13.99 9.51 5.16
C GLN A 37 13.24 10.55 4.31
N ASN A 38 11.91 10.43 4.26
CA ASN A 38 11.10 11.43 3.59
C ASN A 38 10.96 12.67 4.49
N ALA A 39 10.91 13.86 3.87
CA ALA A 39 10.55 15.09 4.58
C ALA A 39 9.11 15.07 5.12
N TYR A 40 8.21 14.33 4.43
CA TYR A 40 6.80 14.17 4.80
C TYR A 40 6.39 12.70 4.78
N THR A 41 5.46 12.34 5.66
CA THR A 41 4.88 10.99 5.72
C THR A 41 3.46 11.02 5.18
N LYS A 42 3.13 10.10 4.26
CA LYS A 42 1.76 9.92 3.77
C LYS A 42 0.89 9.44 4.93
N LEU A 43 -0.26 10.07 5.14
CA LEU A 43 -1.24 9.63 6.13
C LEU A 43 -2.01 8.41 5.60
N PRO A 44 -2.32 7.42 6.45
CA PRO A 44 -3.20 6.29 6.09
C PRO A 44 -4.56 6.76 5.57
N LEU A 45 -5.18 5.95 4.72
CA LEU A 45 -6.55 6.18 4.29
C LEU A 45 -7.49 6.30 5.51
N GLY A 46 -8.32 7.35 5.52
CA GLY A 46 -9.25 7.64 6.61
C GLY A 46 -8.72 8.60 7.68
N SER A 47 -7.40 8.87 7.72
CA SER A 47 -6.81 9.86 8.65
C SER A 47 -7.22 11.31 8.35
N VAL A 48 -7.69 11.58 7.14
CA VAL A 48 -8.25 12.88 6.72
C VAL A 48 -9.65 12.64 6.19
N LYS A 49 -10.59 13.51 6.56
CA LYS A 49 -11.98 13.46 6.10
C LYS A 49 -12.29 14.67 5.21
N PRO A 50 -13.03 14.47 4.11
CA PRO A 50 -13.39 15.55 3.21
C PRO A 50 -14.47 16.43 3.84
N GLU A 51 -14.41 17.73 3.56
CA GLU A 51 -15.46 18.70 3.93
C GLU A 51 -15.77 19.63 2.75
N GLY A 52 -16.85 20.42 2.88
CA GLY A 52 -17.23 21.44 1.92
C GLY A 52 -17.37 20.92 0.48
N TRP A 53 -16.76 21.63 -0.47
CA TRP A 53 -16.85 21.30 -1.89
C TRP A 53 -16.31 19.90 -2.21
N LEU A 54 -15.18 19.50 -1.62
CA LEU A 54 -14.59 18.18 -1.88
C LEU A 54 -15.52 17.05 -1.41
N LYS A 55 -16.14 17.21 -0.23
CA LYS A 55 -17.13 16.25 0.27
C LYS A 55 -18.30 16.12 -0.71
N ALA A 56 -18.84 17.23 -1.20
CA ALA A 56 -19.93 17.22 -2.17
C ALA A 56 -19.55 16.53 -3.49
N GLN A 57 -18.29 16.66 -3.95
CA GLN A 57 -17.82 15.93 -5.15
C GLN A 57 -17.74 14.42 -4.91
N LEU A 58 -17.25 14.01 -3.74
CA LEU A 58 -17.19 12.59 -3.38
C LEU A 58 -18.59 12.00 -3.19
N GLU A 59 -19.51 12.72 -2.56
CA GLU A 59 -20.92 12.30 -2.46
C GLU A 59 -21.55 12.15 -3.86
N ALA A 60 -21.34 13.12 -4.77
CA ALA A 60 -21.81 12.99 -6.14
C ALA A 60 -21.19 11.78 -6.89
N GLN A 61 -19.93 11.44 -6.62
CA GLN A 61 -19.30 10.25 -7.17
C GLN A 61 -19.88 8.94 -6.56
N ALA A 62 -20.20 8.97 -5.26
CA ALA A 62 -20.81 7.86 -4.52
C ALA A 62 -22.26 7.58 -4.92
N ASP A 63 -22.98 8.62 -5.34
CA ASP A 63 -24.34 8.52 -5.91
C ASP A 63 -24.31 8.30 -7.43
N GLY A 64 -23.14 8.40 -8.05
CA GLY A 64 -22.90 8.21 -9.47
C GLY A 64 -22.30 6.85 -9.81
N LEU A 65 -21.41 6.83 -10.83
CA LEU A 65 -20.87 5.58 -11.38
C LEU A 65 -20.12 4.75 -10.33
N THR A 66 -19.31 5.32 -9.46
CA THR A 66 -18.53 4.51 -8.50
C THR A 66 -19.41 3.78 -7.49
N GLY A 67 -20.59 4.32 -7.16
CA GLY A 67 -21.53 3.63 -6.26
C GLY A 67 -22.41 2.57 -6.94
N HIS A 68 -22.52 2.60 -8.27
CA HIS A 68 -23.58 1.90 -9.00
C HIS A 68 -23.15 1.13 -10.25
N VAL A 69 -21.93 1.32 -10.76
CA VAL A 69 -21.50 0.69 -12.03
C VAL A 69 -21.48 -0.84 -11.95
N ASP A 70 -21.22 -1.39 -10.77
CA ASP A 70 -21.27 -2.83 -10.49
C ASP A 70 -22.68 -3.39 -10.35
N ASP A 71 -23.72 -2.55 -10.38
CA ASP A 71 -25.12 -2.98 -10.37
C ASP A 71 -25.61 -3.38 -11.78
N PHE A 72 -24.97 -2.87 -12.85
CA PHE A 72 -25.47 -3.07 -14.23
C PHE A 72 -24.41 -3.36 -15.29
N TRP A 73 -23.14 -2.98 -15.10
CA TRP A 73 -22.12 -3.23 -16.13
C TRP A 73 -21.70 -4.72 -16.08
N PRO A 74 -21.89 -5.51 -17.16
CA PRO A 74 -21.75 -6.97 -17.10
C PRO A 74 -20.40 -7.47 -16.57
N ASP A 75 -19.31 -6.74 -16.86
CA ASP A 75 -17.96 -7.10 -16.42
C ASP A 75 -17.79 -6.99 -14.89
N LEU A 76 -18.59 -6.16 -14.22
CA LEU A 76 -18.56 -6.00 -12.76
C LEU A 76 -19.68 -6.78 -12.05
N VAL A 77 -20.86 -6.90 -12.68
CA VAL A 77 -21.99 -7.65 -12.11
C VAL A 77 -21.62 -9.12 -11.86
N ASN A 78 -21.00 -9.78 -12.83
CA ASN A 78 -20.55 -11.17 -12.72
C ASN A 78 -19.03 -11.28 -12.59
N SER A 79 -18.34 -10.26 -12.05
CA SER A 79 -16.88 -10.29 -11.98
C SER A 79 -16.37 -11.49 -11.19
N ALA A 80 -15.34 -12.15 -11.71
CA ALA A 80 -14.66 -13.23 -10.98
C ALA A 80 -13.93 -12.72 -9.73
N TRP A 81 -13.62 -11.42 -9.66
CA TRP A 81 -13.09 -10.78 -8.46
C TRP A 81 -14.11 -10.68 -7.34
N ARG A 82 -15.42 -10.72 -7.66
CA ARG A 82 -16.55 -10.73 -6.70
C ARG A 82 -17.12 -12.15 -6.48
N GLY A 83 -16.37 -13.19 -6.88
CA GLY A 83 -16.81 -14.59 -6.76
C GLY A 83 -17.70 -15.09 -7.91
N GLY A 84 -17.87 -14.31 -8.98
CA GLY A 84 -18.58 -14.74 -10.20
C GLY A 84 -17.69 -15.52 -11.18
N GLU A 85 -18.18 -15.67 -12.42
CA GLU A 85 -17.48 -16.41 -13.49
C GLU A 85 -17.06 -15.52 -14.68
N GLY A 86 -17.37 -14.22 -14.63
CA GLY A 86 -17.17 -13.23 -15.69
C GLY A 86 -15.76 -12.63 -15.72
N GLU A 87 -15.63 -11.33 -15.91
CA GLU A 87 -14.32 -10.67 -16.08
C GLU A 87 -13.37 -10.96 -14.91
N ALA A 88 -12.12 -11.28 -15.22
CA ALA A 88 -11.12 -11.77 -14.25
C ALA A 88 -9.76 -11.10 -14.38
N TRP A 89 -9.64 -10.10 -15.23
CA TRP A 89 -8.39 -9.40 -15.48
C TRP A 89 -8.38 -8.13 -14.63
N GLU A 90 -8.50 -6.93 -15.17
CA GLU A 90 -8.19 -5.69 -14.45
C GLU A 90 -9.40 -4.86 -13.99
N ARG A 91 -10.61 -5.12 -14.52
CA ARG A 91 -11.74 -4.19 -14.32
C ARG A 91 -12.23 -4.18 -12.87
N GLY A 92 -12.31 -5.34 -12.24
CA GLY A 92 -12.64 -5.45 -10.81
C GLY A 92 -11.67 -4.67 -9.91
N PRO A 93 -10.35 -4.91 -9.98
CA PRO A 93 -9.36 -4.14 -9.23
C PRO A 93 -9.43 -2.64 -9.48
N TYR A 94 -9.64 -2.19 -10.72
CA TYR A 94 -9.78 -0.76 -11.01
C TYR A 94 -11.03 -0.13 -10.39
N PHE A 95 -12.15 -0.85 -10.44
CA PHE A 95 -13.36 -0.41 -9.75
C PHE A 95 -13.12 -0.26 -8.25
N LEU A 96 -12.44 -1.23 -7.63
CA LEU A 96 -12.14 -1.21 -6.20
C LEU A 96 -11.13 -0.13 -5.79
N ASP A 97 -10.18 0.21 -6.65
CA ASP A 97 -9.23 1.29 -6.40
C ASP A 97 -9.92 2.66 -6.27
N GLY A 98 -11.12 2.82 -6.85
CA GLY A 98 -12.00 3.96 -6.61
C GLY A 98 -12.97 3.76 -5.45
N LEU A 99 -13.63 2.60 -5.39
CA LEU A 99 -14.69 2.34 -4.41
C LEU A 99 -14.18 2.33 -2.95
N VAL A 100 -13.03 1.68 -2.69
CA VAL A 100 -12.47 1.55 -1.34
C VAL A 100 -12.20 2.92 -0.71
N PRO A 101 -11.35 3.79 -1.28
CA PRO A 101 -11.10 5.10 -0.68
C PRO A 101 -12.37 5.94 -0.56
N LEU A 102 -13.28 5.88 -1.54
CA LEU A 102 -14.53 6.63 -1.50
C LEU A 102 -15.40 6.24 -0.29
N ALA A 103 -15.60 4.93 -0.07
CA ALA A 103 -16.41 4.40 1.03
C ALA A 103 -15.88 4.85 2.40
N TYR A 104 -14.57 4.75 2.61
CA TYR A 104 -13.97 5.06 3.91
C TYR A 104 -13.71 6.56 4.12
N LEU A 105 -13.49 7.35 3.07
CA LEU A 105 -13.41 8.82 3.21
C LEU A 105 -14.75 9.43 3.58
N LEU A 106 -15.84 9.00 2.92
CA LEU A 106 -17.19 9.48 3.21
C LEU A 106 -17.81 8.89 4.48
N ASP A 107 -17.24 7.79 4.99
CA ASP A 107 -17.85 7.01 6.07
C ASP A 107 -19.22 6.43 5.68
N ASP A 108 -19.40 6.09 4.40
CA ASP A 108 -20.67 5.61 3.85
C ASP A 108 -20.82 4.09 4.11
N GLU A 109 -21.73 3.72 5.00
CA GLU A 109 -21.98 2.32 5.37
C GLU A 109 -22.51 1.45 4.21
N ARG A 110 -23.28 2.02 3.28
CA ARG A 110 -23.73 1.30 2.08
C ARG A 110 -22.54 0.94 1.21
N LEU A 111 -21.65 1.89 0.95
CA LEU A 111 -20.44 1.64 0.16
C LEU A 111 -19.46 0.71 0.89
N LYS A 112 -19.29 0.84 2.20
CA LYS A 112 -18.43 -0.09 2.98
C LYS A 112 -18.95 -1.53 2.92
N ASN A 113 -20.26 -1.74 2.94
CA ASN A 113 -20.83 -3.08 2.78
C ASN A 113 -20.58 -3.62 1.36
N LYS A 114 -20.74 -2.80 0.33
CA LYS A 114 -20.36 -3.16 -1.04
C LYS A 114 -18.87 -3.51 -1.16
N VAL A 115 -17.99 -2.74 -0.52
CA VAL A 115 -16.54 -3.06 -0.45
C VAL A 115 -16.33 -4.45 0.15
N LYS A 116 -16.98 -4.79 1.28
CA LYS A 116 -16.82 -6.10 1.91
C LYS A 116 -17.23 -7.25 0.99
N GLU A 117 -18.32 -7.11 0.24
CA GLU A 117 -18.77 -8.11 -0.73
C GLU A 117 -17.74 -8.39 -1.82
N TRP A 118 -16.97 -7.38 -2.22
CA TRP A 118 -15.91 -7.51 -3.21
C TRP A 118 -14.58 -7.99 -2.61
N ILE A 119 -14.23 -7.55 -1.40
CA ILE A 119 -12.95 -7.85 -0.77
C ILE A 119 -12.92 -9.28 -0.20
N GLU A 120 -14.02 -9.79 0.34
CA GLU A 120 -14.02 -11.11 1.00
C GLU A 120 -13.62 -12.26 0.05
N PRO A 121 -14.12 -12.35 -1.21
CA PRO A 121 -13.64 -13.34 -2.17
C PRO A 121 -12.13 -13.19 -2.50
N ILE A 122 -11.63 -11.95 -2.52
CA ILE A 122 -10.21 -11.68 -2.80
C ILE A 122 -9.34 -12.19 -1.65
N LEU A 123 -9.71 -11.89 -0.41
CA LEU A 123 -8.95 -12.33 0.77
C LEU A 123 -8.91 -13.86 0.89
N THR A 124 -10.03 -14.52 0.62
CA THR A 124 -10.17 -15.98 0.74
C THR A 124 -9.58 -16.76 -0.44
N SER A 125 -9.30 -16.10 -1.57
CA SER A 125 -8.68 -16.71 -2.75
C SER A 125 -7.17 -16.93 -2.66
N SER A 126 -6.51 -16.41 -1.62
CA SER A 126 -5.06 -16.55 -1.45
C SER A 126 -4.66 -18.00 -1.22
N THR A 127 -3.66 -18.45 -1.96
CA THR A 127 -3.15 -19.84 -1.93
C THR A 127 -1.80 -19.93 -1.22
N ASP A 128 -1.37 -21.15 -0.88
CA ASP A 128 -0.04 -21.42 -0.28
C ASP A 128 1.11 -21.02 -1.19
N THR A 129 0.88 -20.94 -2.51
CA THR A 129 1.88 -20.44 -3.47
C THR A 129 2.11 -18.94 -3.37
N GLY A 130 1.17 -18.21 -2.75
CA GLY A 130 1.13 -16.76 -2.69
C GLY A 130 0.34 -16.09 -3.82
N TRP A 131 -0.10 -16.83 -4.84
CA TRP A 131 -1.07 -16.33 -5.81
C TRP A 131 -2.45 -16.12 -5.16
N TYR A 132 -3.20 -15.11 -5.64
CA TYR A 132 -4.56 -14.80 -5.20
C TYR A 132 -5.39 -14.20 -6.35
N GLY A 133 -6.68 -14.00 -6.10
CA GLY A 133 -7.63 -13.48 -7.07
C GLY A 133 -8.30 -14.58 -7.91
N PRO A 134 -8.95 -14.22 -9.03
CA PRO A 134 -9.66 -15.16 -9.88
C PRO A 134 -8.78 -16.33 -10.36
N ALA A 135 -9.26 -17.56 -10.21
CA ALA A 135 -8.51 -18.78 -10.58
C ALA A 135 -8.06 -18.82 -12.05
N LYS A 136 -8.85 -18.21 -12.95
CA LYS A 136 -8.54 -18.13 -14.38
C LYS A 136 -7.56 -17.02 -14.75
N ASN A 137 -7.26 -16.08 -13.84
CA ASN A 137 -6.22 -15.09 -14.06
C ASN A 137 -4.85 -15.77 -13.94
N LYS A 138 -4.02 -15.64 -14.98
CA LYS A 138 -2.62 -16.09 -15.01
C LYS A 138 -1.64 -14.94 -15.22
N ASP A 139 -2.15 -13.71 -15.29
CA ASP A 139 -1.36 -12.51 -15.50
C ASP A 139 -1.12 -11.80 -14.15
N ARG A 140 0.11 -11.36 -13.93
CA ARG A 140 0.52 -10.61 -12.73
C ARG A 140 0.01 -9.17 -12.75
N TRP A 141 -0.33 -8.64 -13.94
CA TRP A 141 -0.74 -7.25 -14.10
C TRP A 141 -1.92 -6.85 -13.20
N PRO A 142 -3.08 -7.54 -13.23
CA PRO A 142 -4.20 -7.19 -12.34
C PRO A 142 -3.87 -7.19 -10.85
N LEU A 143 -2.92 -8.05 -10.44
CA LEU A 143 -2.50 -8.16 -9.04
C LEU A 143 -1.73 -6.92 -8.60
N ALA A 144 -1.00 -6.24 -9.50
CA ALA A 144 -0.37 -4.95 -9.19
C ALA A 144 -1.41 -3.89 -8.76
N VAL A 145 -2.56 -3.85 -9.46
CA VAL A 145 -3.68 -2.96 -9.10
C VAL A 145 -4.38 -3.43 -7.82
N ALA A 146 -4.68 -4.73 -7.72
CA ALA A 146 -5.35 -5.29 -6.55
C ALA A 146 -4.50 -5.15 -5.26
N ASN A 147 -3.18 -5.18 -5.37
CA ASN A 147 -2.26 -4.93 -4.25
C ASN A 147 -2.43 -3.52 -3.66
N LYS A 148 -2.70 -2.52 -4.50
CA LYS A 148 -3.00 -1.15 -4.06
C LYS A 148 -4.36 -1.10 -3.34
N VAL A 149 -5.34 -1.86 -3.82
CA VAL A 149 -6.66 -1.99 -3.18
C VAL A 149 -6.52 -2.61 -1.79
N LEU A 150 -5.82 -3.72 -1.64
CA LEU A 150 -5.61 -4.40 -0.36
C LEU A 150 -4.82 -3.55 0.65
N MET A 151 -3.81 -2.81 0.17
CA MET A 151 -3.11 -1.80 0.97
C MET A 151 -4.08 -0.76 1.53
N GLN A 152 -4.92 -0.16 0.69
CA GLN A 152 -5.90 0.86 1.10
C GLN A 152 -6.95 0.28 2.07
N TYR A 153 -7.43 -0.93 1.79
CA TYR A 153 -8.38 -1.62 2.66
C TYR A 153 -7.79 -1.88 4.04
N TYR A 154 -6.54 -2.34 4.13
CA TYR A 154 -5.83 -2.48 5.41
C TYR A 154 -5.70 -1.13 6.12
N GLU A 155 -5.24 -0.08 5.43
CA GLU A 155 -5.10 1.26 6.03
C GLU A 155 -6.43 1.77 6.63
N ALA A 156 -7.56 1.50 5.98
CA ALA A 156 -8.86 1.97 6.42
C ALA A 156 -9.55 1.09 7.48
N THR A 157 -9.21 -0.18 7.59
CA THR A 157 -9.94 -1.15 8.43
C THR A 157 -9.11 -1.82 9.51
N GLY A 158 -7.79 -1.91 9.32
CA GLY A 158 -6.90 -2.74 10.14
C GLY A 158 -7.09 -4.25 9.93
N ASP A 159 -7.82 -4.71 8.92
CA ASP A 159 -7.99 -6.15 8.64
C ASP A 159 -6.67 -6.77 8.19
N SER A 160 -6.00 -7.47 9.11
CA SER A 160 -4.68 -8.06 8.90
C SER A 160 -4.62 -9.10 7.78
N ARG A 161 -5.76 -9.67 7.37
CA ARG A 161 -5.82 -10.62 6.24
C ARG A 161 -5.35 -9.96 4.95
N ALA A 162 -5.64 -8.66 4.75
CA ALA A 162 -5.18 -7.94 3.57
C ALA A 162 -3.65 -7.80 3.53
N LEU A 163 -3.03 -7.50 4.68
CA LEU A 163 -1.57 -7.49 4.82
C LEU A 163 -0.98 -8.88 4.56
N GLU A 164 -1.61 -9.94 5.06
CA GLU A 164 -1.17 -11.33 4.83
C GLU A 164 -1.19 -11.71 3.34
N VAL A 165 -2.27 -11.40 2.62
CA VAL A 165 -2.39 -11.68 1.18
C VAL A 165 -1.30 -10.97 0.38
N VAL A 166 -1.11 -9.67 0.63
CA VAL A 166 -0.05 -8.89 -0.02
C VAL A 166 1.33 -9.46 0.31
N THR A 167 1.57 -9.83 1.56
CA THR A 167 2.84 -10.45 1.99
C THR A 167 3.11 -11.75 1.24
N LYS A 168 2.12 -12.64 1.16
CA LYS A 168 2.24 -13.92 0.44
C LYS A 168 2.49 -13.70 -1.06
N TYR A 169 1.82 -12.73 -1.68
CA TYR A 169 2.07 -12.41 -3.08
C TYR A 169 3.47 -11.83 -3.32
N PHE A 170 3.97 -10.97 -2.44
CA PHE A 170 5.35 -10.50 -2.53
C PHE A 170 6.37 -11.63 -2.32
N ARG A 171 6.08 -12.61 -1.47
CA ARG A 171 6.89 -13.84 -1.36
C ARG A 171 6.87 -14.66 -2.64
N TYR A 172 5.71 -14.77 -3.30
CA TYR A 172 5.61 -15.39 -4.62
C TYR A 172 6.50 -14.67 -5.65
N LEU A 173 6.48 -13.33 -5.68
CA LEU A 173 7.36 -12.56 -6.56
C LEU A 173 8.85 -12.75 -6.22
N HIS A 174 9.20 -12.87 -4.94
CA HIS A 174 10.57 -13.12 -4.49
C HIS A 174 11.09 -14.50 -4.93
N GLY A 175 10.23 -15.52 -4.88
CA GLY A 175 10.58 -16.91 -5.19
C GLY A 175 10.43 -17.32 -6.66
N THR A 176 9.98 -16.42 -7.56
CA THR A 176 9.74 -16.75 -8.97
C THR A 176 10.54 -15.87 -9.92
N PRO A 177 10.82 -16.33 -11.16
CA PRO A 177 11.48 -15.49 -12.15
C PRO A 177 10.73 -14.16 -12.38
N PRO A 178 11.46 -13.06 -12.63
CA PRO A 178 10.85 -11.80 -13.06
C PRO A 178 10.04 -12.01 -14.34
N ASP A 179 8.92 -11.30 -14.47
CA ASP A 179 7.99 -11.45 -15.59
C ASP A 179 7.48 -10.06 -16.04
N TRP A 180 8.42 -9.15 -16.32
CA TRP A 180 8.15 -7.74 -16.55
C TRP A 180 8.87 -7.17 -17.79
N PRO A 181 8.96 -7.88 -18.91
CA PRO A 181 9.81 -7.50 -20.04
C PRO A 181 9.66 -6.03 -20.44
N ASP A 182 10.77 -5.31 -20.44
CA ASP A 182 10.88 -3.85 -20.63
C ASP A 182 10.31 -3.32 -21.95
N LYS A 183 10.20 -4.19 -22.97
CA LYS A 183 9.63 -3.90 -24.29
C LYS A 183 8.12 -4.17 -24.39
N GLU A 184 7.50 -4.71 -23.36
CA GLU A 184 6.07 -4.96 -23.32
C GLU A 184 5.37 -3.93 -22.41
N TRP A 185 4.11 -3.66 -22.71
CA TRP A 185 3.30 -2.70 -21.96
C TRP A 185 3.21 -3.03 -20.46
N ARG A 186 3.29 -4.32 -20.09
CA ARG A 186 3.30 -4.75 -18.69
C ARG A 186 4.62 -4.45 -17.98
N GLY A 187 5.74 -4.47 -18.69
CA GLY A 187 7.04 -4.02 -18.17
C GLY A 187 7.05 -2.52 -17.91
N VAL A 188 6.48 -1.74 -18.82
CA VAL A 188 6.24 -0.29 -18.65
C VAL A 188 5.50 0.02 -17.35
N ARG A 189 4.54 -0.84 -16.95
CA ARG A 189 3.72 -0.65 -15.76
C ARG A 189 4.15 -1.47 -14.54
N ALA A 190 5.23 -2.23 -14.62
CA ALA A 190 5.61 -3.18 -13.58
C ALA A 190 5.86 -2.51 -12.21
N MET A 191 6.37 -1.27 -12.25
CA MET A 191 6.67 -0.45 -11.07
C MET A 191 5.42 0.05 -10.32
N GLU A 192 4.21 -0.22 -10.79
CA GLU A 192 2.98 -0.06 -9.99
C GLU A 192 3.07 -0.88 -8.68
N ASN A 193 3.75 -2.03 -8.70
CA ASN A 193 4.01 -2.83 -7.50
C ASN A 193 4.90 -2.12 -6.47
N ALA A 194 5.74 -1.16 -6.87
CA ALA A 194 6.65 -0.49 -5.94
C ALA A 194 5.88 0.33 -4.89
N VAL A 195 4.71 0.87 -5.23
CA VAL A 195 3.84 1.59 -4.28
C VAL A 195 3.46 0.70 -3.10
N THR A 196 2.90 -0.48 -3.39
CA THR A 196 2.56 -1.46 -2.34
C THR A 196 3.81 -2.05 -1.71
N GLY A 197 4.89 -2.28 -2.45
CA GLY A 197 6.13 -2.85 -1.92
C GLY A 197 6.78 -1.98 -0.86
N TYR A 198 6.94 -0.68 -1.12
CA TYR A 198 7.48 0.24 -0.12
C TYR A 198 6.53 0.42 1.07
N TRP A 199 5.21 0.38 0.85
CA TRP A 199 4.25 0.34 1.95
C TRP A 199 4.43 -0.92 2.81
N LEU A 200 4.52 -2.09 2.19
CA LEU A 200 4.72 -3.37 2.87
C LEU A 200 6.03 -3.38 3.67
N TYR A 201 7.09 -2.83 3.08
CA TYR A 201 8.37 -2.68 3.75
C TYR A 201 8.27 -1.78 4.99
N ARG A 202 7.49 -0.69 4.95
CA ARG A 202 7.22 0.13 6.15
C ARG A 202 6.48 -0.64 7.24
N GLN A 203 5.60 -1.56 6.88
CA GLN A 203 4.88 -2.40 7.86
C GLN A 203 5.80 -3.44 8.51
N MET A 204 6.64 -4.12 7.71
CA MET A 204 7.36 -5.33 8.15
C MET A 204 8.85 -5.11 8.42
N LYS A 205 9.47 -4.13 7.75
CA LYS A 205 10.92 -3.85 7.78
C LYS A 205 11.79 -5.04 7.35
N GLU A 206 11.26 -5.96 6.54
CA GLU A 206 11.98 -7.14 6.08
C GLU A 206 12.73 -6.86 4.75
N PRO A 207 14.07 -7.02 4.68
CA PRO A 207 14.88 -6.59 3.53
C PRO A 207 14.52 -7.25 2.19
N TRP A 208 14.04 -8.49 2.19
CA TRP A 208 13.67 -9.22 0.96
C TRP A 208 12.56 -8.51 0.17
N ILE A 209 11.75 -7.66 0.81
CA ILE A 209 10.74 -6.85 0.12
C ILE A 209 11.40 -5.86 -0.83
N LEU A 210 12.52 -5.25 -0.41
CA LEU A 210 13.30 -4.35 -1.27
C LEU A 210 14.00 -5.09 -2.41
N GLU A 211 14.41 -6.35 -2.18
CA GLU A 211 14.94 -7.21 -3.23
C GLU A 211 13.90 -7.49 -4.32
N VAL A 212 12.62 -7.70 -3.94
CA VAL A 212 11.51 -7.83 -4.91
C VAL A 212 11.38 -6.54 -5.73
N ILE A 213 11.35 -5.37 -5.08
CA ILE A 213 11.22 -4.08 -5.79
C ILE A 213 12.40 -3.87 -6.75
N SER A 214 13.62 -4.13 -6.31
CA SER A 214 14.82 -4.03 -7.15
C SER A 214 14.79 -5.01 -8.33
N SER A 215 14.33 -6.25 -8.10
CA SER A 215 14.13 -7.25 -9.14
C SER A 215 13.14 -6.76 -10.22
N ILE A 216 12.02 -6.16 -9.82
CA ILE A 216 11.05 -5.57 -10.76
C ILE A 216 11.70 -4.42 -11.54
N GLN A 217 12.34 -3.48 -10.85
CA GLN A 217 13.00 -2.33 -11.48
C GLN A 217 14.03 -2.76 -12.52
N ASN A 218 14.92 -3.68 -12.17
CA ASN A 218 15.99 -4.17 -13.05
C ASN A 218 15.50 -4.96 -14.27
N ASN A 219 14.26 -5.44 -14.23
CA ASN A 219 13.66 -6.24 -15.30
C ASN A 219 12.47 -5.53 -15.94
N SER A 220 12.33 -4.21 -15.80
CA SER A 220 11.24 -3.41 -16.36
C SER A 220 11.76 -2.16 -17.07
N SER A 221 10.88 -1.34 -17.66
CA SER A 221 11.31 -0.14 -18.38
C SER A 221 12.01 0.86 -17.46
N ASP A 222 13.19 1.33 -17.86
CA ASP A 222 13.97 2.33 -17.10
C ASP A 222 13.39 3.74 -17.30
N TRP A 223 12.39 4.06 -16.49
CA TRP A 223 11.77 5.39 -16.46
C TRP A 223 12.70 6.47 -15.93
N THR A 224 13.65 6.13 -15.04
CA THR A 224 14.60 7.10 -14.49
C THR A 224 15.47 7.66 -15.61
N SER A 225 16.16 6.78 -16.35
CA SER A 225 16.99 7.19 -17.49
C SER A 225 16.18 7.81 -18.64
N TYR A 226 14.89 7.51 -18.73
CA TYR A 226 14.00 8.13 -19.72
C TYR A 226 13.71 9.61 -19.40
N TYR A 227 13.45 9.95 -18.13
CA TYR A 227 13.07 11.30 -17.71
C TYR A 227 14.24 12.20 -17.28
N GLU A 228 15.40 11.64 -16.97
CA GLU A 228 16.60 12.41 -16.59
C GLU A 228 17.43 12.93 -17.80
N LYS A 229 16.88 12.83 -19.01
CA LYS A 229 17.44 13.44 -20.22
C LYS A 229 17.03 14.90 -20.36
#